data_AF-A0A838J5J8-F1
#
_entry.id   AF-A0A838J5J8-F1
#
_cell.length_a   1.000
_cell.length_b   1.000
_cell.length_c   1.000
_cell.angle_alpha   90.00
_cell.angle_beta   90.00
_cell.angle_gamma   90.00
#
_symmetry.space_group_name_H-M   'P 1'
#
loop_
_entity.id
_entity.type
_entity.pdbx_description
1 polymer ?
#
loop_
_entity_poly.entity_id
_entity_poly.type
_entity_poly.pdbx_seq_one_letter_code
_entity_poly.pdbx_strand_id
1 'polypeptide(L)' 'MPEEKEWYTIQELAAMFGVSYSKLRGEINALANINVIKVRSQPGNQKVQEIHKESIPLIKQATGA' A
#
# COMPACT_ATOMS: atom_id res chain seq x y z
N MET A 1 4.64 -24.26 2.59
CA MET A 1 4.60 -22.96 3.29
C MET A 1 3.94 -22.00 2.33
N PRO A 2 2.88 -21.26 2.70
CA PRO A 2 2.30 -20.28 1.79
C PRO A 2 3.34 -19.19 1.54
N GLU A 3 3.69 -18.95 0.27
CA GLU A 3 4.57 -17.85 -0.11
C GLU A 3 3.92 -16.54 0.34
N GLU A 4 4.58 -15.80 1.23
CA GLU A 4 4.09 -14.50 1.65
C GLU A 4 4.07 -13.56 0.44
N LYS A 5 2.86 -13.13 0.06
CA LYS A 5 2.67 -12.11 -0.97
C LYS A 5 3.52 -10.87 -0.63
N GLU A 6 4.41 -10.47 -1.53
CA GLU A 6 5.30 -9.32 -1.26
C GLU A 6 4.69 -7.97 -1.64
N TRP A 7 3.68 -7.97 -2.50
CA TRP A 7 3.08 -6.77 -3.08
C TRP A 7 1.58 -6.77 -2.88
N TYR A 8 1.06 -5.71 -2.28
CA TYR A 8 -0.35 -5.58 -1.93
C TYR A 8 -0.96 -4.38 -2.64
N THR A 9 -2.18 -4.52 -3.12
CA THR A 9 -2.93 -3.38 -3.66
C THR A 9 -3.41 -2.48 -2.52
N ILE A 10 -3.68 -1.21 -2.84
CA ILE A 10 -4.29 -0.27 -1.88
C ILE A 10 -5.61 -0.85 -1.32
N GLN A 11 -6.38 -1.57 -2.14
CA GLN A 11 -7.65 -2.15 -1.73
C GLN A 11 -7.47 -3.29 -0.72
N GLU A 12 -6.47 -4.13 -0.90
CA GLU A 12 -6.13 -5.18 0.07
C GLU A 12 -5.67 -4.58 1.39
N LEU A 13 -4.78 -3.59 1.35
CA LEU A 13 -4.31 -2.91 2.55
C LEU A 13 -5.44 -2.19 3.29
N ALA A 14 -6.37 -1.57 2.56
CA ALA A 14 -7.54 -0.92 3.13
C ALA A 14 -8.41 -1.93 3.91
N ALA A 15 -8.64 -3.11 3.32
CA ALA A 15 -9.35 -4.20 3.98
C ALA A 15 -8.60 -4.74 5.21
N MET A 16 -7.27 -4.91 5.12
CA MET A 16 -6.44 -5.37 6.23
C MET A 16 -6.43 -4.41 7.42
N PHE A 17 -6.40 -3.12 7.15
CA PHE A 17 -6.34 -2.08 8.18
C PHE A 17 -7.73 -1.64 8.66
N GLY A 18 -8.80 -2.08 8.01
CA GLY A 18 -10.16 -1.61 8.32
C GLY A 18 -10.36 -0.11 8.05
N VAL A 19 -9.61 0.46 7.10
CA VAL A 19 -9.67 1.88 6.73
C VAL A 19 -10.27 2.06 5.34
N SER A 20 -10.79 3.25 5.05
CA SER A 20 -11.32 3.53 3.71
C SER A 20 -10.20 3.61 2.66
N TYR A 21 -10.49 3.10 1.45
CA TYR A 21 -9.60 3.19 0.31
C TYR A 21 -9.13 4.63 0.05
N SER A 22 -10.06 5.60 0.13
CA SER A 22 -9.75 7.01 -0.10
C SER A 22 -8.75 7.58 0.90
N LYS A 23 -8.91 7.26 2.20
CA LYS A 23 -7.95 7.67 3.25
C LYS A 23 -6.58 7.08 2.96
N LEU A 24 -6.54 5.76 2.73
CA LEU A 24 -5.29 5.04 2.51
C LEU A 24 -4.57 5.50 1.23
N ARG A 25 -5.30 5.76 0.16
CA ARG A 25 -4.74 6.29 -1.09
C ARG A 25 -4.09 7.67 -0.90
N GLY A 26 -4.70 8.53 -0.08
CA GLY A 26 -4.12 9.83 0.28
C GLY A 26 -2.77 9.68 0.97
N GLU A 27 -2.71 8.85 2.00
CA GLU A 27 -1.48 8.58 2.76
C GLU A 27 -0.39 7.94 1.91
N ILE A 28 -0.75 6.93 1.10
CA ILE A 28 0.19 6.26 0.19
C ILE A 28 0.76 7.25 -0.82
N ASN A 29 -0.07 8.11 -1.42
CA ASN A 29 0.42 9.12 -2.35
C ASN A 29 1.38 10.12 -1.66
N ALA A 30 1.07 10.55 -0.43
CA ALA A 30 1.92 11.43 0.33
C ALA A 30 3.28 10.78 0.63
N LEU A 31 3.28 9.54 1.12
CA LEU A 31 4.49 8.77 1.44
C LEU A 31 5.31 8.40 0.20
N ALA A 32 4.66 8.08 -0.91
CA ALA A 32 5.32 7.77 -2.18
C ALA A 32 5.99 9.03 -2.76
N ASN A 33 5.34 10.19 -2.66
CA ASN A 33 5.89 11.46 -3.15
C ASN A 33 7.20 11.87 -2.44
N ILE A 34 7.37 11.47 -1.18
CA ILE A 34 8.61 11.66 -0.41
C ILE A 34 9.55 10.45 -0.44
N ASN A 35 9.29 9.45 -1.31
CA ASN A 35 10.10 8.24 -1.48
C ASN A 35 10.32 7.41 -0.20
N VAL A 36 9.38 7.46 0.76
CA VAL A 36 9.46 6.71 2.03
C VAL A 36 8.95 5.27 1.87
N ILE A 37 8.09 5.02 0.88
CA ILE A 37 7.51 3.70 0.62
C ILE A 37 7.87 3.21 -0.79
N LYS A 38 7.88 1.88 -0.96
CA LYS A 38 8.09 1.22 -2.25
C LYS A 38 6.73 0.96 -2.89
N VAL A 39 6.48 1.63 -4.01
CA VAL A 39 5.30 1.44 -4.84
C VAL A 39 5.72 1.01 -6.24
N ARG A 40 4.90 0.17 -6.87
CA ARG A 40 5.05 -0.17 -8.29
C ARG A 40 3.69 -0.21 -8.97
N SER A 41 3.67 -0.07 -10.28
CA SER A 41 2.50 -0.43 -11.06
C SER A 41 2.37 -1.95 -11.17
N GLN A 42 1.13 -2.45 -11.12
CA GLN A 42 0.84 -3.85 -11.30
C GLN A 42 1.24 -4.32 -12.71
N PRO A 43 1.89 -5.50 -12.85
CA PRO A 43 2.18 -6.07 -14.15
C PRO A 43 0.91 -6.24 -14.98
N GLY A 44 0.87 -5.66 -16.18
CA GLY A 44 -0.30 -5.71 -17.06
C GLY A 44 -1.39 -4.67 -16.76
N ASN A 45 -1.29 -3.92 -15.66
CA ASN A 45 -2.22 -2.82 -15.36
C ASN A 45 -1.52 -1.63 -14.71
N GLN A 46 -1.05 -0.71 -15.55
CA GLN A 46 -0.31 0.49 -15.10
C GLN A 46 -1.13 1.41 -14.18
N LYS A 47 -2.46 1.28 -14.16
CA LYS A 47 -3.36 2.09 -13.32
C LYS A 47 -3.48 1.57 -11.89
N VAL A 48 -3.12 0.32 -11.64
CA VAL A 48 -3.17 -0.28 -10.31
C VAL A 48 -1.79 -0.16 -9.67
N GLN A 49 -1.75 0.46 -8.50
CA GLN A 49 -0.53 0.54 -7.70
C GLN A 49 -0.49 -0.57 -6.66
N GLU A 50 0.67 -1.18 -6.52
CA GLU A 50 1.00 -2.17 -5.51
C GLU A 50 2.07 -1.60 -4.57
N ILE A 51 1.95 -1.94 -3.29
CA ILE A 51 2.78 -1.51 -2.18
C ILE A 51 3.57 -2.72 -1.71
N HIS A 52 4.88 -2.53 -1.52
CA HIS A 52 5.73 -3.59 -0.98
C HIS A 52 5.44 -3.85 0.50
N LYS A 53 5.56 -5.11 0.94
CA LYS A 53 5.32 -5.52 2.33
C LYS A 53 6.15 -4.74 3.37
N GLU A 54 7.37 -4.35 3.02
CA GLU A 54 8.25 -3.53 3.87
C GLU A 54 7.69 -2.13 4.16
N SER A 55 6.80 -1.63 3.31
CA SER A 55 6.18 -0.31 3.47
C SER A 55 4.89 -0.34 4.28
N ILE A 56 4.32 -1.53 4.53
CA ILE A 56 3.07 -1.72 5.29
C ILE A 56 3.17 -1.13 6.71
N PRO A 57 4.24 -1.36 7.50
CA PRO A 57 4.34 -0.79 8.85
C PRO A 57 4.32 0.74 8.85
N LEU A 58 4.97 1.37 7.88
CA LEU A 58 5.02 2.83 7.74
C LEU A 58 3.63 3.40 7.40
N ILE A 59 2.91 2.74 6.51
CA ILE A 59 1.54 3.15 6.14
C ILE A 59 0.59 2.95 7.33
N LYS A 60 0.73 1.86 8.08
CA LYS A 60 -0.04 1.62 9.29
C LYS A 60 0.17 2.72 10.33
N GLN A 61 1.44 3.11 10.55
CA GLN A 61 1.79 4.21 11.44
C GLN A 61 1.20 5.55 10.98
N ALA A 62 1.25 5.85 9.68
CA ALA A 62 0.70 7.09 9.10
C ALA A 62 -0.83 7.14 9.17
N THR A 63 -1.51 6.00 9.00
CA THR A 63 -2.98 5.92 8.95
C THR A 63 -3.64 5.84 10.32
N GLY A 64 -2.87 5.59 11.39
CA GLY A 64 -3.34 5.42 12.76
C GLY A 64 -4.15 4.13 12.98
N ALA A 65 -3.90 3.10 12.17
CA ALA A 65 -4.56 1.78 12.21
C ALA A 65 -3.72 0.72 12.96
#